data_AF-A0A0Q0FN36-F1
#
_entry.id   AF-A0A0Q0FN36-F1
#
_cell.length_a   1.000
_cell.length_b   1.000
_cell.length_c   1.000
_cell.angle_alpha   90.00
_cell.angle_beta   90.00
_cell.angle_gamma   90.00
#
_symmetry.space_group_name_H-M   'P 1'
#
loop_
_entity.id
_entity.type
_entity.pdbx_description
1 polymer ?
#
loop_
_entity_poly.entity_id
_entity_poly.type
_entity_poly.pdbx_seq_one_letter_code
_entity_poly.pdbx_strand_id
1 'polypeptide(L)'
;MDDLLNQGLSLLVIVGSVYSLLGVLFLKIWLHQKNAKLPVERKKLKRVAAQTLSEQVNDKIVDVIGLIFLSALIVTMPFAIKGIAEVFASGELNYFLVILIALGLVYVARKLWVKSNLLIKLKLGRDAELAVASELIELQSHGYQVFHDIQADGFNIDHLVVGPNGIFAIETKGRYKRIKDDTNYKVKFEKNRLAFPSWFESKPLEQAQNQANWVNKWLQEATGFTTQVLPILCFPGWFVELKQRPEFPIVSHKQLVKTILSMRHISLSQEQQRAICYQVIQRSLHESKAM
;
A
#
# COMPACT_ATOMS: atom_id res chain seq x y z
N MET A 1 -49.19 -3.98 -22.73
CA MET A 1 -48.95 -4.76 -21.49
C MET A 1 -47.88 -5.80 -21.74
N ASP A 2 -47.89 -6.44 -22.92
CA ASP A 2 -46.90 -7.45 -23.34
C ASP A 2 -45.47 -6.90 -23.47
N ASP A 3 -45.27 -5.69 -24.02
CA ASP A 3 -43.92 -5.10 -24.11
C ASP A 3 -43.28 -4.84 -22.75
N LEU A 4 -44.04 -4.28 -21.81
CA LEU A 4 -43.53 -4.00 -20.46
C LEU A 4 -43.18 -5.31 -19.71
N LEU A 5 -43.96 -6.38 -19.94
CA LEU A 5 -43.71 -7.72 -19.44
C LEU A 5 -42.44 -8.32 -20.05
N ASN A 6 -42.26 -8.20 -21.37
CA ASN A 6 -41.08 -8.68 -22.09
C ASN A 6 -39.80 -7.95 -21.68
N GLN A 7 -39.87 -6.62 -21.52
CA GLN A 7 -38.78 -5.78 -21.02
C GLN A 7 -38.39 -6.15 -19.58
N GLY A 8 -39.38 -6.39 -18.72
CA GLY A 8 -39.17 -6.86 -17.35
C GLY A 8 -38.53 -8.25 -17.28
N LEU A 9 -38.98 -9.18 -18.13
CA LEU A 9 -38.41 -10.53 -18.27
C LEU A 9 -36.96 -10.50 -18.76
N SER A 10 -36.64 -9.68 -19.77
CA SER A 10 -35.27 -9.49 -20.27
C SER A 10 -34.32 -9.02 -19.16
N LEU A 11 -34.75 -8.01 -18.40
CA LEU A 11 -33.99 -7.48 -17.27
C LEU A 11 -33.75 -8.55 -16.19
N LEU A 12 -34.80 -9.31 -15.85
CA LEU A 12 -34.74 -10.42 -14.89
C LEU A 12 -33.78 -11.52 -15.33
N VAL A 13 -33.75 -11.86 -16.62
CA VAL A 13 -32.82 -12.86 -17.16
C VAL A 13 -31.37 -12.38 -17.05
N ILE A 14 -31.10 -11.12 -17.43
CA ILE A 14 -29.73 -10.57 -17.39
C ILE A 14 -29.24 -10.45 -15.95
N VAL A 15 -30.03 -9.79 -15.09
CA VAL A 15 -29.68 -9.60 -13.68
C VAL A 15 -29.61 -10.95 -12.96
N GLY A 16 -30.60 -11.82 -13.19
CA GLY A 16 -30.65 -13.17 -12.62
C GLY A 16 -29.48 -14.05 -13.03
N SER A 17 -29.02 -13.97 -14.28
CA SER A 17 -27.86 -14.73 -14.76
C SER A 17 -26.57 -14.34 -14.04
N VAL A 18 -26.32 -13.05 -13.85
CA VAL A 18 -25.14 -12.54 -13.13
C VAL A 18 -25.18 -12.96 -11.65
N TYR A 19 -26.31 -12.77 -10.97
CA TYR A 19 -26.44 -13.17 -9.57
C TYR A 19 -26.40 -14.69 -9.38
N SER A 20 -26.90 -15.47 -10.33
CA SER A 20 -26.79 -16.94 -10.31
C SER A 20 -25.33 -17.39 -10.34
N LEU A 21 -24.51 -16.82 -11.23
CA LEU A 21 -23.08 -17.13 -11.31
C LEU A 21 -22.32 -16.73 -10.03
N LEU A 22 -22.61 -15.53 -9.49
CA LEU A 22 -22.06 -15.10 -8.21
C LEU A 22 -22.49 -16.01 -7.06
N GLY A 23 -23.75 -16.45 -7.06
CA GLY A 23 -24.30 -17.39 -6.09
C GLY A 23 -23.62 -18.76 -6.14
N VAL A 24 -23.36 -19.30 -7.33
CA VAL A 24 -22.61 -20.55 -7.52
C VAL A 24 -21.18 -20.41 -6.98
N LEU A 25 -20.49 -19.32 -7.30
CA LEU A 25 -19.13 -19.07 -6.81
C LEU A 25 -19.11 -18.92 -5.29
N PHE A 26 -20.04 -18.14 -4.74
CA PHE A 26 -20.19 -17.94 -3.30
C PHE A 26 -20.45 -19.27 -2.59
N LEU A 27 -21.41 -20.06 -3.08
CA LEU A 27 -21.74 -21.38 -2.53
C LEU A 27 -20.52 -22.31 -2.57
N LYS A 28 -19.78 -22.35 -3.68
CA LYS A 28 -18.54 -23.14 -3.79
C LYS A 28 -17.50 -22.72 -2.75
N ILE A 29 -17.24 -21.42 -2.61
CA ILE A 29 -16.26 -20.89 -1.65
C ILE A 29 -16.72 -21.18 -0.22
N TRP A 30 -17.99 -20.94 0.09
CA TRP A 30 -18.58 -21.18 1.39
C TRP A 30 -18.54 -22.65 1.78
N LEU A 31 -18.94 -23.56 0.88
CA LEU A 31 -18.86 -25.01 1.09
C LEU A 31 -17.41 -25.45 1.32
N HIS A 32 -16.45 -24.91 0.54
CA HIS A 32 -15.04 -25.22 0.72
C HIS A 32 -14.52 -24.74 2.08
N GLN A 33 -14.82 -23.50 2.48
CA GLN A 33 -14.39 -22.96 3.79
C GLN A 33 -15.03 -23.69 4.97
N LYS A 34 -16.27 -24.19 4.83
CA LYS A 34 -16.93 -25.00 5.85
C LYS A 34 -16.27 -26.39 5.99
N ASN A 35 -15.83 -26.96 4.86
CA ASN A 35 -15.34 -28.35 4.82
C ASN A 35 -13.81 -28.46 4.89
N ALA A 36 -13.07 -27.36 4.75
CA ALA A 36 -11.62 -27.36 4.75
C ALA A 36 -11.07 -26.28 5.69
N LYS A 37 -10.18 -26.70 6.60
CA LYS A 37 -9.31 -25.78 7.33
C LYS A 37 -8.01 -25.62 6.56
N LEU A 38 -7.48 -24.40 6.53
CA LEU A 38 -6.16 -24.16 5.95
C LEU A 38 -5.09 -24.89 6.80
N PRO A 39 -4.08 -25.50 6.16
CA PRO A 39 -2.98 -26.15 6.88
C PRO A 39 -2.05 -25.16 7.59
N VAL A 40 -2.19 -23.86 7.33
CA VAL A 40 -1.36 -22.80 7.88
C VAL A 40 -2.24 -21.69 8.43
N GLU A 41 -1.95 -21.25 9.65
CA GLU A 41 -2.59 -20.08 10.25
C GLU A 41 -2.02 -18.81 9.64
N ARG A 42 -2.78 -18.16 8.74
CA ARG A 42 -2.36 -16.93 8.06
C ARG A 42 -1.94 -15.81 9.02
N LYS A 43 -2.58 -15.73 10.19
CA LYS A 43 -2.29 -14.73 11.23
C LYS A 43 -0.94 -14.95 11.93
N LYS A 44 -0.37 -16.15 11.83
CA LYS A 44 0.94 -16.48 12.41
C LYS A 44 2.09 -16.36 11.40
N LEU A 45 1.82 -15.87 10.19
CA LEU A 45 2.86 -15.66 9.19
C LEU A 45 3.63 -14.38 9.51
N LYS A 46 4.95 -14.42 9.33
CA LYS A 46 5.78 -13.21 9.39
C LYS A 46 5.33 -12.27 8.27
N ARG A 47 5.13 -11.01 8.61
CA ARG A 47 4.76 -9.99 7.62
C ARG A 47 5.90 -9.78 6.63
N VAL A 48 5.53 -9.63 5.37
CA VAL A 48 6.45 -9.30 4.28
C VAL A 48 6.52 -7.79 4.08
N ALA A 49 7.58 -7.31 3.44
CA ALA A 49 7.69 -5.91 3.06
C ALA A 49 6.50 -5.46 2.20
N ALA A 50 6.01 -4.25 2.47
CA ALA A 50 4.87 -3.67 1.78
C ALA A 50 3.59 -4.50 1.85
N GLN A 51 3.40 -5.37 2.86
CA GLN A 51 2.18 -6.18 2.96
C GLN A 51 0.94 -5.28 3.10
N THR A 52 0.94 -4.34 4.05
CA THR A 52 -0.15 -3.37 4.23
C THR A 52 -0.46 -2.60 2.94
N LEU A 53 0.56 -2.10 2.24
CA LEU A 53 0.35 -1.41 0.96
C LEU A 53 -0.14 -2.34 -0.16
N SER A 54 0.30 -3.60 -0.18
CA SER A 54 -0.14 -4.60 -1.15
C SER A 54 -1.61 -4.94 -0.98
N GLU A 55 -2.07 -5.10 0.25
CA GLU A 55 -3.49 -5.29 0.60
C GLU A 55 -4.31 -4.08 0.12
N GLN A 56 -3.88 -2.85 0.44
CA GLN A 56 -4.54 -1.63 -0.02
C GLN A 56 -4.55 -1.50 -1.55
N VAL A 57 -3.46 -1.87 -2.25
CA VAL A 57 -3.40 -1.88 -3.72
C VAL A 57 -4.44 -2.85 -4.28
N ASN A 58 -4.54 -4.05 -3.74
CA ASN A 58 -5.50 -5.05 -4.19
C ASN A 58 -6.94 -4.59 -3.98
N ASP A 59 -7.25 -4.02 -2.81
CA ASP A 59 -8.57 -3.45 -2.52
C ASP A 59 -8.95 -2.33 -3.50
N LYS A 60 -8.00 -1.44 -3.82
CA LYS A 60 -8.25 -0.36 -4.79
C LYS A 60 -8.34 -0.85 -6.23
N ILE A 61 -7.67 -1.95 -6.58
CA ILE A 61 -7.87 -2.61 -7.88
C ILE A 61 -9.31 -3.12 -7.99
N VAL A 62 -9.83 -3.77 -6.94
CA VAL A 62 -11.23 -4.24 -6.90
C VAL A 62 -12.20 -3.08 -7.02
N ASP A 63 -11.98 -1.97 -6.28
CA ASP A 63 -12.79 -0.74 -6.40
C ASP A 63 -12.83 -0.22 -7.86
N VAL A 64 -11.68 -0.16 -8.54
CA VAL A 64 -11.56 0.34 -9.92
C VAL A 64 -12.25 -0.61 -10.91
N ILE A 65 -12.03 -1.91 -10.77
CA ILE A 65 -12.70 -2.93 -11.61
C ILE A 65 -14.22 -2.85 -11.44
N GLY A 66 -14.71 -2.72 -10.20
CA GLY A 66 -16.13 -2.57 -9.91
C GLY A 66 -16.73 -1.32 -10.58
N LEU A 67 -16.01 -0.20 -10.61
CA LEU A 67 -16.44 1.01 -11.30
C LEU A 67 -16.47 0.84 -12.83
N ILE A 68 -15.52 0.10 -13.42
CA ILE A 68 -15.54 -0.25 -14.85
C ILE A 68 -16.77 -1.11 -15.17
N PHE A 69 -17.05 -2.14 -14.37
CA PHE A 69 -18.27 -2.94 -14.53
C PHE A 69 -19.54 -2.12 -14.38
N LEU A 70 -19.57 -1.18 -13.42
CA LEU A 70 -20.70 -0.26 -13.27
C LEU A 70 -20.89 0.62 -14.51
N SER A 71 -19.81 1.15 -15.10
CA SER A 71 -19.92 1.90 -16.37
C SER A 71 -20.47 1.06 -17.51
N ALA A 72 -20.03 -0.20 -17.63
CA ALA A 72 -20.54 -1.12 -18.64
C ALA A 72 -22.04 -1.35 -18.42
N LEU A 73 -22.46 -1.61 -17.18
CA LEU A 73 -23.87 -1.77 -16.81
C LEU A 73 -24.70 -0.53 -17.16
N ILE A 74 -24.24 0.68 -16.80
CA ILE A 74 -24.95 1.93 -17.12
C ILE A 74 -25.19 2.06 -18.63
N VAL A 75 -24.21 1.70 -19.46
CA VAL A 75 -24.30 1.79 -20.91
C VAL A 75 -25.17 0.67 -21.49
N THR A 76 -25.06 -0.55 -21.00
CA THR A 76 -25.75 -1.72 -21.60
C THR A 76 -27.21 -1.84 -21.17
N MET A 77 -27.58 -1.37 -19.97
CA MET A 77 -28.92 -1.55 -19.41
C MET A 77 -30.05 -0.99 -20.28
N PRO A 78 -29.95 0.22 -20.86
CA PRO A 78 -30.99 0.76 -21.74
C PRO A 78 -31.23 -0.11 -22.99
N PHE A 79 -30.18 -0.71 -23.56
CA PHE A 79 -30.28 -1.62 -24.70
C PHE A 79 -30.76 -3.02 -24.31
N ALA A 80 -30.49 -3.46 -23.09
CA ALA A 80 -31.05 -4.70 -22.54
C ALA A 80 -32.57 -4.62 -22.35
N ILE A 81 -33.08 -3.45 -21.99
CA ILE A 81 -34.51 -3.20 -21.80
C ILE A 81 -35.21 -3.09 -23.15
N LYS A 82 -34.81 -2.15 -24.01
CA LYS A 82 -35.53 -1.87 -25.26
C LYS A 82 -35.06 -2.71 -26.45
N GLY A 83 -33.94 -3.43 -26.35
CA GLY A 83 -33.32 -4.06 -27.51
C GLY A 83 -32.64 -3.04 -28.42
N ILE A 84 -31.53 -3.44 -29.04
CA ILE A 84 -30.74 -2.56 -29.92
C ILE A 84 -31.59 -2.13 -31.13
N ALA A 85 -32.31 -3.06 -31.75
CA ALA A 85 -33.11 -2.80 -32.95
C ALA A 85 -34.24 -1.78 -32.71
N GLU A 86 -34.95 -1.85 -31.58
CA GLU A 86 -36.05 -0.93 -31.27
C GLU A 86 -35.52 0.50 -31.03
N VAL A 87 -34.39 0.63 -30.32
CA VAL A 87 -33.75 1.92 -30.03
C VAL A 87 -33.26 2.61 -31.32
N PHE A 88 -32.81 1.86 -32.32
CA PHE A 88 -32.38 2.41 -33.61
C PHE A 88 -33.54 2.57 -34.61
N ALA A 89 -34.56 1.70 -34.55
CA ALA A 89 -35.71 1.73 -35.46
C ALA A 89 -36.71 2.85 -35.12
N SER A 90 -36.77 3.29 -33.85
CA SER A 90 -37.69 4.36 -33.44
C SER A 90 -37.34 5.74 -34.01
N GLY A 91 -36.12 5.95 -34.53
CA GLY A 91 -35.65 7.21 -35.11
C GLY A 91 -35.53 8.39 -34.14
N GLU A 92 -36.19 8.33 -32.98
CA GLU A 92 -36.18 9.36 -31.94
C GLU A 92 -35.22 8.98 -30.79
N LEU A 93 -34.19 9.80 -30.60
CA LEU A 93 -33.30 9.67 -29.45
C LEU A 93 -34.04 10.06 -28.17
N ASN A 94 -34.14 9.14 -27.20
CA ASN A 94 -34.66 9.45 -25.88
C ASN A 94 -33.62 10.28 -25.09
N TYR A 95 -33.71 11.60 -25.21
CA TYR A 95 -32.80 12.54 -24.56
C TYR A 95 -32.71 12.37 -23.04
N PHE A 96 -33.79 11.95 -22.37
CA PHE A 96 -33.76 11.67 -20.93
C PHE A 96 -32.82 10.51 -20.59
N LEU A 97 -32.91 9.40 -21.32
CA LEU A 97 -32.00 8.26 -21.14
C LEU A 97 -30.55 8.65 -21.47
N VAL A 98 -30.34 9.42 -22.54
CA VAL A 98 -29.00 9.90 -22.91
C VAL A 98 -28.39 10.77 -21.81
N ILE A 99 -29.17 11.71 -21.25
CA ILE A 99 -28.73 12.57 -20.14
C ILE A 99 -28.42 11.71 -18.89
N LEU A 100 -29.27 10.74 -18.56
CA LEU A 100 -29.05 9.86 -17.40
C LEU A 100 -27.77 9.02 -17.54
N ILE A 101 -27.53 8.43 -18.72
CA ILE A 101 -26.30 7.71 -19.02
C ILE A 101 -25.10 8.65 -18.91
N ALA A 102 -25.18 9.85 -19.51
CA ALA A 102 -24.10 10.83 -19.47
C ALA A 102 -23.76 11.24 -18.03
N LEU A 103 -24.76 11.53 -17.18
CA LEU A 103 -24.56 11.84 -15.77
C LEU A 103 -23.94 10.67 -15.01
N GLY A 104 -24.42 9.44 -15.26
CA GLY A 104 -23.85 8.23 -14.68
C GLY A 104 -22.39 8.02 -15.06
N LEU A 105 -22.04 8.20 -16.34
CA LEU A 105 -20.68 8.10 -16.84
C LEU A 105 -19.78 9.20 -16.29
N VAL A 106 -20.26 10.44 -16.17
CA VAL A 106 -19.50 11.55 -15.53
C VAL A 106 -19.22 11.23 -14.07
N TYR A 107 -20.20 10.71 -13.33
CA TYR A 107 -20.01 10.27 -11.94
C TYR A 107 -18.95 9.18 -11.84
N VAL A 108 -19.05 8.12 -12.67
CA VAL A 108 -18.10 7.01 -12.66
C VAL A 108 -16.70 7.48 -13.08
N ALA A 109 -16.59 8.32 -14.12
CA ALA A 109 -15.32 8.89 -14.57
C ALA A 109 -14.63 9.69 -13.46
N ARG A 110 -15.37 10.54 -12.73
CA ARG A 110 -14.82 11.28 -11.58
C ARG A 110 -14.32 10.32 -10.49
N LYS A 111 -15.10 9.29 -10.14
CA LYS A 111 -14.71 8.30 -9.12
C LYS A 111 -13.49 7.49 -9.56
N LEU A 112 -13.45 7.04 -10.81
CA LEU A 112 -12.33 6.34 -11.42
C LEU A 112 -11.06 7.19 -11.37
N TRP A 113 -11.14 8.48 -11.72
CA TRP A 113 -10.01 9.40 -11.67
C TRP A 113 -9.41 9.48 -10.26
N VAL A 114 -10.25 9.70 -9.24
CA VAL A 114 -9.80 9.80 -7.83
C VAL A 114 -9.20 8.47 -7.34
N LYS A 115 -9.89 7.36 -7.57
CA LYS A 115 -9.45 6.02 -7.12
C LYS A 115 -8.18 5.56 -7.84
N SER A 116 -8.06 5.83 -9.14
CA SER A 116 -6.87 5.49 -9.93
C SER A 116 -5.67 6.30 -9.48
N ASN A 117 -5.83 7.60 -9.20
CA ASN A 117 -4.74 8.42 -8.66
C ASN A 117 -4.26 7.91 -7.29
N LEU A 118 -5.17 7.46 -6.43
CA LEU A 118 -4.81 6.83 -5.16
C LEU A 118 -4.07 5.49 -5.39
N LEU A 119 -4.58 4.64 -6.29
CA LEU A 119 -3.95 3.37 -6.65
C LEU A 119 -2.51 3.57 -7.18
N ILE A 120 -2.30 4.57 -8.04
CA ILE A 120 -0.98 4.95 -8.57
C ILE A 120 -0.03 5.35 -7.43
N LYS A 121 -0.50 6.09 -6.42
CA LYS A 121 0.32 6.45 -5.25
C LYS A 121 0.65 5.24 -4.37
N LEU A 122 -0.33 4.37 -4.12
CA LEU A 122 -0.14 3.16 -3.31
C LEU A 122 0.85 2.20 -3.96
N LYS A 123 0.74 1.99 -5.29
CA LYS A 123 1.70 1.18 -6.05
C LYS A 123 3.12 1.74 -5.94
N LEU A 124 3.31 3.06 -6.06
CA LEU A 124 4.62 3.67 -5.89
C LEU A 124 5.19 3.44 -4.49
N GLY A 125 4.38 3.62 -3.44
CA GLY A 125 4.80 3.35 -2.06
C GLY A 125 5.22 1.88 -1.89
N ARG A 126 4.39 0.96 -2.37
CA ARG A 126 4.64 -0.48 -2.29
C ARG A 126 5.94 -0.86 -2.99
N ASP A 127 6.11 -0.40 -4.22
CA ASP A 127 7.28 -0.75 -5.03
C ASP A 127 8.57 -0.11 -4.44
N ALA A 128 8.46 1.06 -3.79
CA ALA A 128 9.55 1.68 -3.05
C ALA A 128 9.95 0.86 -1.80
N GLU A 129 9.00 0.43 -0.98
CA GLU A 129 9.26 -0.45 0.17
C GLU A 129 9.86 -1.80 -0.25
N LEU A 130 9.37 -2.39 -1.35
CA LEU A 130 9.94 -3.63 -1.90
C LEU A 130 11.38 -3.44 -2.37
N ALA A 131 11.69 -2.30 -3.00
CA ALA A 131 13.06 -1.98 -3.40
C ALA A 131 14.00 -1.86 -2.20
N VAL A 132 13.55 -1.23 -1.10
CA VAL A 132 14.32 -1.15 0.15
C VAL A 132 14.50 -2.53 0.76
N ALA A 133 13.44 -3.32 0.86
CA ALA A 133 13.51 -4.67 1.40
C ALA A 133 14.49 -5.56 0.63
N SER A 134 14.55 -5.43 -0.70
CA SER A 134 15.50 -6.15 -1.54
C SER A 134 16.96 -5.85 -1.17
N GLU A 135 17.30 -4.58 -0.91
CA GLU A 135 18.64 -4.19 -0.48
C GLU A 135 18.94 -4.73 0.93
N LEU A 136 17.96 -4.69 1.84
CA LEU A 136 18.12 -5.13 3.22
C LEU A 136 18.40 -6.64 3.38
N ILE A 137 18.13 -7.46 2.37
CA ILE A 137 18.48 -8.90 2.37
C ILE A 137 20.00 -9.08 2.61
N GLU A 138 20.84 -8.20 2.07
CA GLU A 138 22.30 -8.28 2.21
C GLU A 138 22.75 -8.23 3.69
N LEU A 139 22.02 -7.49 4.54
CA LEU A 139 22.36 -7.37 5.96
C LEU A 139 22.22 -8.69 6.71
N GLN A 140 21.38 -9.62 6.24
CA GLN A 140 21.23 -10.93 6.88
C GLN A 140 22.54 -11.72 6.88
N SER A 141 23.35 -11.60 5.80
CA SER A 141 24.68 -12.22 5.73
C SER A 141 25.69 -11.63 6.73
N HIS A 142 25.41 -10.44 7.25
CA HIS A 142 26.20 -9.73 8.25
C HIS A 142 25.67 -9.94 9.69
N GLY A 143 24.76 -10.88 9.89
CA GLY A 143 24.20 -11.22 11.21
C GLY A 143 23.07 -10.30 11.68
N TYR A 144 22.51 -9.47 10.80
CA TYR A 144 21.36 -8.63 11.13
C TYR A 144 20.04 -9.39 10.99
N GLN A 145 19.08 -9.05 11.82
CA GLN A 145 17.69 -9.46 11.67
C GLN A 145 16.88 -8.30 11.08
N VAL A 146 16.16 -8.58 10.01
CA VAL A 146 15.36 -7.58 9.29
C VAL A 146 13.89 -7.95 9.43
N PHE A 147 13.10 -6.98 9.86
CA PHE A 147 11.66 -7.08 10.03
C PHE A 147 10.96 -6.03 9.18
N HIS A 148 9.74 -6.32 8.78
CA HIS A 148 8.99 -5.50 7.85
C HIS A 148 7.57 -5.27 8.36
N ASP A 149 7.04 -4.10 8.00
CA ASP A 149 5.63 -3.74 8.18
C ASP A 149 5.13 -3.99 9.62
N ILE A 150 5.90 -3.52 10.60
CA ILE A 150 5.60 -3.70 12.03
C ILE A 150 4.42 -2.82 12.39
N GLN A 151 3.38 -3.44 12.95
CA GLN A 151 2.13 -2.76 13.28
C GLN A 151 2.26 -1.96 14.58
N ALA A 152 2.00 -0.66 14.48
CA ALA A 152 1.89 0.28 15.59
C ALA A 152 0.43 0.74 15.78
N ASP A 153 0.23 1.72 16.64
CA ASP A 153 -1.11 2.23 16.97
C ASP A 153 -1.49 3.31 15.94
N GLY A 154 -2.21 2.91 14.88
CA GLY A 154 -2.66 3.80 13.80
C GLY A 154 -1.65 4.04 12.67
N PHE A 155 -0.48 3.39 12.69
CA PHE A 155 0.53 3.41 11.63
C PHE A 155 1.35 2.12 11.64
N ASN A 156 2.27 2.00 10.68
CA ASN A 156 3.23 0.90 10.58
C ASN A 156 4.66 1.43 10.46
N ILE A 157 5.64 0.61 10.84
CA ILE A 157 7.07 0.83 10.59
C ILE A 157 7.43 0.00 9.36
N ASP A 158 7.88 0.66 8.28
CA ASP A 158 8.14 -0.02 7.01
C ASP A 158 9.20 -1.12 7.16
N HIS A 159 10.35 -0.79 7.78
CA HIS A 159 11.37 -1.77 8.12
C HIS A 159 12.03 -1.47 9.47
N LEU A 160 12.35 -2.53 10.22
CA LEU A 160 13.14 -2.47 11.44
C LEU A 160 14.29 -3.45 11.32
N VAL A 161 15.50 -2.95 11.53
CA VAL A 161 16.73 -3.73 11.44
C VAL A 161 17.36 -3.78 12.82
N VAL A 162 17.69 -4.99 13.28
CA VAL A 162 18.37 -5.25 14.55
C VAL A 162 19.70 -5.90 14.26
N GLY A 163 20.80 -5.32 14.75
CA GLY A 163 22.13 -5.89 14.57
C GLY A 163 23.09 -5.52 15.69
N PRO A 164 24.37 -5.93 15.57
CA PRO A 164 25.36 -5.74 16.63
C PRO A 164 25.65 -4.28 16.93
N ASN A 165 25.46 -3.37 15.97
CA ASN A 165 25.76 -1.95 16.09
C ASN A 165 24.52 -1.06 16.39
N GLY A 166 23.35 -1.67 16.62
CA GLY A 166 22.15 -0.95 17.04
C GLY A 166 20.85 -1.46 16.41
N ILE A 167 19.80 -0.65 16.59
CA ILE A 167 18.46 -0.85 16.06
C ILE A 167 18.14 0.31 15.12
N PHE A 168 17.65 0.02 13.92
CA PHE A 168 17.37 1.03 12.90
C PHE A 168 15.92 0.94 12.43
N ALA A 169 15.14 1.99 12.65
CA ALA A 169 13.80 2.15 12.10
C ALA A 169 13.91 2.90 10.77
N ILE A 170 13.51 2.24 9.68
CA ILE A 170 13.70 2.75 8.32
C ILE A 170 12.33 3.13 7.76
N GLU A 171 12.18 4.41 7.46
CA GLU A 171 11.02 4.97 6.78
C GLU A 171 11.32 5.10 5.29
N THR A 172 10.44 4.59 4.44
CA THR A 172 10.63 4.55 3.00
C THR A 172 9.67 5.50 2.28
N LYS A 173 10.22 6.49 1.57
CA LYS A 173 9.42 7.45 0.81
C LYS A 173 9.61 7.30 -0.70
N GLY A 174 8.62 6.68 -1.34
CA GLY A 174 8.49 6.71 -2.81
C GLY A 174 8.13 8.11 -3.32
N ARG A 175 8.87 8.62 -4.31
CA ARG A 175 8.59 9.89 -5.00
C ARG A 175 8.72 9.72 -6.51
N TYR A 176 7.69 10.13 -7.26
CA TYR A 176 7.74 10.14 -8.72
C TYR A 176 8.81 11.13 -9.20
N LYS A 177 9.61 10.68 -10.14
CA LYS A 177 10.53 11.50 -10.90
C LYS A 177 9.82 11.98 -12.15
N ARG A 178 9.70 13.29 -12.34
CA ARG A 178 9.13 13.82 -13.59
C ARG A 178 10.20 13.78 -14.66
N ILE A 179 9.84 13.36 -15.88
CA ILE A 179 10.76 13.34 -17.03
C ILE A 179 11.29 14.76 -17.33
N LYS A 180 10.52 15.80 -17.00
CA LYS A 180 10.90 17.21 -17.16
C LYS A 180 11.84 17.75 -16.08
N ASP A 181 11.90 17.08 -14.92
CA ASP A 181 12.82 17.46 -13.85
C ASP A 181 14.19 16.85 -14.20
N ASP A 182 15.18 17.70 -14.41
CA ASP A 182 16.56 17.45 -14.87
C ASP A 182 17.15 16.05 -14.56
N THR A 183 18.00 15.61 -15.51
CA THR A 183 18.68 14.32 -15.74
C THR A 183 19.28 13.56 -14.56
N ASN A 184 19.32 14.13 -13.36
CA ASN A 184 20.07 13.57 -12.22
C ASN A 184 19.20 13.15 -11.02
N TYR A 185 17.88 13.33 -11.04
CA TYR A 185 16.95 12.85 -10.00
C TYR A 185 17.46 13.02 -8.56
N LYS A 186 17.87 14.25 -8.24
CA LYS A 186 18.49 14.61 -6.96
C LYS A 186 17.46 15.16 -5.98
N VAL A 187 17.56 14.75 -4.72
CA VAL A 187 16.91 15.40 -3.58
C VAL A 187 18.01 16.00 -2.70
N LYS A 188 17.92 17.30 -2.42
CA LYS A 188 18.90 18.00 -1.59
C LYS A 188 18.37 18.14 -0.17
N PHE A 189 19.19 17.85 0.83
CA PHE A 189 18.87 18.20 2.21
C PHE A 189 19.55 19.53 2.57
N GLU A 190 18.75 20.59 2.71
CA GLU A 190 19.20 21.95 3.01
C GLU A 190 18.17 22.70 3.86
N LYS A 191 18.63 23.57 4.76
CA LYS A 191 17.78 24.38 5.66
C LYS A 191 16.73 23.53 6.41
N ASN A 192 17.16 22.38 6.93
CA ASN A 192 16.32 21.38 7.61
C ASN A 192 15.11 20.89 6.78
N ARG A 193 15.22 20.88 5.45
CA ARG A 193 14.16 20.45 4.52
C ARG A 193 14.71 19.64 3.37
N LEU A 194 13.83 18.84 2.77
CA LEU A 194 14.09 18.07 1.56
C LEU A 194 13.66 18.92 0.36
N ALA A 195 14.62 19.34 -0.45
CA ALA A 195 14.44 20.12 -1.65
C ALA A 195 14.46 19.19 -2.87
N PHE A 196 13.28 18.93 -3.42
CA PHE A 196 13.09 18.25 -4.70
C PHE A 196 13.14 19.27 -5.84
N PRO A 197 13.31 18.83 -7.10
CA PRO A 197 13.37 19.75 -8.24
C PRO A 197 12.15 20.67 -8.37
N SER A 198 10.97 20.14 -8.03
CA SER A 198 9.68 20.82 -8.22
C SER A 198 8.97 21.23 -6.90
N TRP A 199 9.46 20.83 -5.72
CA TRP A 199 8.80 21.13 -4.43
C TRP A 199 9.74 20.96 -3.22
N PHE A 200 9.26 21.32 -2.03
CA PHE A 200 9.96 21.11 -0.75
C PHE A 200 9.09 20.33 0.24
N GLU A 201 9.69 19.50 1.08
CA GLU A 201 8.99 18.79 2.16
C GLU A 201 9.84 18.64 3.43
N SER A 202 9.19 18.60 4.58
CA SER A 202 9.82 18.34 5.89
C SER A 202 9.14 17.21 6.67
N LYS A 203 7.86 16.96 6.42
CA LYS A 203 7.07 15.92 7.10
C LYS A 203 7.72 14.54 7.16
N PRO A 204 8.40 14.04 6.12
CA PRO A 204 9.09 12.74 6.22
C PRO A 204 10.18 12.68 7.29
N LEU A 205 10.82 13.81 7.59
CA LEU A 205 11.86 13.87 8.61
C LEU A 205 11.24 13.66 10.00
N GLU A 206 10.16 14.39 10.27
CA GLU A 206 9.37 14.26 11.50
C GLU A 206 8.79 12.85 11.64
N GLN A 207 8.25 12.27 10.56
CA GLN A 207 7.69 10.93 10.57
C GLN A 207 8.74 9.87 10.94
N ALA A 208 9.91 9.89 10.29
CA ALA A 208 10.98 8.93 10.57
C ALA A 208 11.44 9.03 12.05
N GLN A 209 11.60 10.24 12.56
CA GLN A 209 11.98 10.46 13.96
C GLN A 209 10.90 9.96 14.93
N ASN A 210 9.62 10.28 14.68
CA ASN A 210 8.50 9.87 15.53
C ASN A 210 8.34 8.35 15.56
N GLN A 211 8.51 7.69 14.42
CA GLN A 211 8.49 6.24 14.32
C GLN A 211 9.63 5.60 15.13
N ALA A 212 10.86 6.09 14.99
CA ALA A 212 11.99 5.59 15.79
C ALA A 212 11.76 5.79 17.30
N ASN A 213 11.23 6.95 17.70
CA ASN A 213 10.88 7.24 19.10
C ASN A 213 9.80 6.28 19.62
N TRP A 214 8.78 5.99 18.82
CA TRP A 214 7.74 5.02 19.17
C TRP A 214 8.33 3.61 19.36
N VAL A 215 9.18 3.15 18.43
CA VAL A 215 9.82 1.83 18.54
C VAL A 215 10.72 1.77 19.78
N ASN A 216 11.47 2.83 20.07
CA ASN A 216 12.31 2.91 21.27
C ASN A 216 11.47 2.75 22.54
N LYS A 217 10.39 3.53 22.68
CA LYS A 217 9.47 3.43 23.82
C LYS A 217 8.87 2.02 23.95
N TRP A 218 8.37 1.47 22.85
CA TRP A 218 7.78 0.13 22.85
C TRP A 218 8.79 -0.96 23.25
N LEU A 219 9.99 -0.94 22.68
CA LEU A 219 11.02 -1.93 23.02
C LEU A 219 11.51 -1.77 24.46
N GLN A 220 11.62 -0.55 24.96
CA GLN A 220 11.96 -0.29 26.36
C GLN A 220 10.89 -0.87 27.30
N GLU A 221 9.61 -0.65 27.02
CA GLU A 221 8.50 -1.21 27.80
C GLU A 221 8.46 -2.75 27.74
N ALA A 222 8.78 -3.33 26.57
CA ALA A 222 8.69 -4.78 26.36
C ALA A 222 9.92 -5.56 26.86
N THR A 223 11.09 -4.93 26.92
CA THR A 223 12.37 -5.61 27.26
C THR A 223 13.06 -5.09 28.51
N GLY A 224 12.71 -3.87 28.97
CA GLY A 224 13.44 -3.15 30.01
C GLY A 224 14.76 -2.52 29.56
N PHE A 225 15.21 -2.74 28.31
CA PHE A 225 16.46 -2.18 27.81
C PHE A 225 16.31 -0.74 27.31
N THR A 226 17.25 0.13 27.67
CA THR A 226 17.32 1.52 27.19
C THR A 226 18.15 1.63 25.91
N THR A 227 17.78 0.89 24.86
CA THR A 227 18.52 0.93 23.59
C THR A 227 17.91 1.95 22.64
N GLN A 228 18.70 2.95 22.25
CA GLN A 228 18.24 3.94 21.27
C GLN A 228 18.02 3.30 19.89
N VAL A 229 16.83 3.54 19.35
CA VAL A 229 16.48 3.21 17.96
C VAL A 229 16.83 4.41 17.08
N LEU A 230 17.62 4.16 16.03
CA LEU A 230 18.04 5.17 15.08
C LEU A 230 17.05 5.26 13.90
N PRO A 231 16.53 6.46 13.60
CA PRO A 231 15.76 6.67 12.38
C PRO A 231 16.68 6.66 11.16
N ILE A 232 16.20 6.11 10.04
CA ILE A 232 16.79 6.26 8.72
C ILE A 232 15.67 6.62 7.74
N LEU A 233 15.85 7.69 6.98
CA LEU A 233 14.92 8.05 5.91
C LEU A 233 15.50 7.64 4.56
N CYS A 234 14.78 6.75 3.86
CA CYS A 234 15.19 6.21 2.59
C CYS A 234 14.35 6.78 1.44
N PHE A 235 15.01 7.23 0.37
CA PHE A 235 14.37 7.64 -0.89
C PHE A 235 14.78 6.71 -2.04
N PRO A 236 14.04 5.61 -2.28
CA PRO A 236 14.36 4.68 -3.35
C PRO A 236 14.36 5.36 -4.72
N GLY A 237 15.36 5.03 -5.52
CA GLY A 237 15.59 5.61 -6.84
C GLY A 237 16.17 7.03 -6.84
N TRP A 238 16.12 7.81 -5.76
CA TRP A 238 16.65 9.18 -5.75
C TRP A 238 18.13 9.22 -5.36
N PHE A 239 18.86 10.21 -5.88
CA PHE A 239 20.20 10.56 -5.40
C PHE A 239 20.06 11.59 -4.28
N VAL A 240 20.55 11.28 -3.09
CA VAL A 240 20.48 12.19 -1.94
C VAL A 240 21.76 13.01 -1.86
N GLU A 241 21.62 14.33 -1.90
CA GLU A 241 22.70 15.30 -1.76
C GLU A 241 22.57 16.04 -0.43
N LEU A 242 23.54 15.89 0.46
CA LEU A 242 23.54 16.55 1.77
C LEU A 242 24.27 17.88 1.68
N LYS A 243 23.56 19.00 1.80
CA LYS A 243 24.18 20.35 1.89
C LYS A 243 24.51 20.77 3.31
N GLN A 244 23.99 20.03 4.29
CA GLN A 244 24.26 20.17 5.72
C GLN A 244 24.21 18.78 6.37
N ARG A 245 24.76 18.66 7.58
CA ARG A 245 24.67 17.41 8.37
C ARG A 245 23.22 17.21 8.85
N PRO A 246 22.55 16.09 8.49
CA PRO A 246 21.24 15.77 9.04
C PRO A 246 21.36 15.20 10.46
N GLU A 247 20.28 15.29 11.23
CA GLU A 247 20.17 14.70 12.58
C GLU A 247 20.30 13.18 12.54
N PHE A 248 19.79 12.57 11.47
CA PHE A 248 19.89 11.15 11.20
C PHE A 248 20.09 10.87 9.69
N PRO A 249 20.54 9.67 9.30
CA PRO A 249 20.85 9.36 7.91
C PRO A 249 19.64 9.52 6.97
N ILE A 250 19.85 10.28 5.89
CA ILE A 250 18.93 10.39 4.75
C ILE A 250 19.68 9.82 3.55
N VAL A 251 19.18 8.73 2.98
CA VAL A 251 19.94 7.93 2.01
C VAL A 251 19.09 7.44 0.84
N SER A 252 19.75 7.07 -0.25
CA SER A 252 19.14 6.21 -1.26
C SER A 252 19.17 4.75 -0.80
N HIS A 253 18.22 3.93 -1.24
CA HIS A 253 18.21 2.48 -1.00
C HIS A 253 19.56 1.80 -1.32
N LYS A 254 20.24 2.17 -2.41
CA LYS A 254 21.57 1.62 -2.78
C LYS A 254 22.69 1.92 -1.79
N GLN A 255 22.53 2.95 -0.96
CA GLN A 255 23.52 3.32 0.07
C GLN A 255 23.15 2.76 1.44
N LEU A 256 21.93 2.23 1.61
CA LEU A 256 21.33 1.89 2.89
C LEU A 256 22.14 0.85 3.66
N VAL A 257 22.50 -0.26 3.02
CA VAL A 257 23.27 -1.36 3.63
C VAL A 257 24.62 -0.85 4.12
N LYS A 258 25.38 -0.20 3.23
CA LYS A 258 26.69 0.39 3.56
C LYS A 258 26.57 1.39 4.72
N THR A 259 25.55 2.25 4.70
CA THR A 259 25.29 3.21 5.76
C THR A 259 25.05 2.52 7.09
N ILE A 260 24.18 1.51 7.14
CA ILE A 260 23.89 0.73 8.37
C ILE A 260 25.16 0.06 8.90
N LEU A 261 25.92 -0.64 8.05
CA LEU A 261 27.14 -1.35 8.46
C LEU A 261 28.23 -0.40 8.97
N SER A 262 28.30 0.83 8.43
CA SER A 262 29.30 1.83 8.82
C SER A 262 29.02 2.52 10.15
N MET A 263 27.79 2.46 10.66
CA MET A 263 27.41 3.14 11.89
C MET A 263 28.02 2.45 13.12
N ARG A 264 28.53 3.26 14.05
CA ARG A 264 29.07 2.80 15.34
C ARG A 264 28.30 3.51 16.46
N HIS A 265 27.05 3.13 16.64
CA HIS A 265 26.16 3.81 17.57
C HIS A 265 26.14 3.14 18.95
N ILE A 266 25.72 1.88 19.02
CA ILE A 266 25.60 1.11 20.26
C ILE A 266 26.08 -0.32 19.99
N SER A 267 26.81 -0.93 20.93
CA SER A 267 27.09 -2.37 20.85
C SER A 267 26.01 -3.13 21.62
N LEU A 268 25.18 -3.92 20.92
CA LEU A 268 24.16 -4.76 21.54
C LEU A 268 24.72 -6.15 21.84
N SER A 269 24.53 -6.62 23.07
CA SER A 269 24.86 -8.00 23.42
C SER A 269 23.97 -8.98 22.63
N GLN A 270 24.44 -10.21 22.43
CA GLN A 270 23.64 -11.23 21.75
C GLN A 270 22.32 -11.52 22.47
N GLU A 271 22.31 -11.42 23.80
CA GLU A 271 21.12 -11.58 24.62
C GLU A 271 20.10 -10.46 24.37
N GLN A 272 20.56 -9.20 24.35
CA GLN A 272 19.71 -8.06 24.01
C GLN A 272 19.13 -8.21 22.61
N GLN A 273 19.96 -8.57 21.62
CA GLN A 273 19.49 -8.77 20.24
C GLN A 273 18.41 -9.85 20.16
N ARG A 274 18.61 -11.00 20.83
CA ARG A 274 17.62 -12.09 20.85
C ARG A 274 16.31 -11.68 21.52
N ALA A 275 16.39 -11.00 22.66
CA ALA A 275 15.21 -10.53 23.38
C ALA A 275 14.41 -9.48 22.57
N ILE A 276 15.10 -8.53 21.94
CA ILE A 276 14.49 -7.54 21.04
C ILE A 276 13.84 -8.24 19.85
N CYS A 277 14.58 -9.12 19.15
CA CYS A 277 14.05 -9.84 18.01
C CYS A 277 12.82 -10.68 18.37
N TYR A 278 12.81 -11.30 19.56
CA TYR A 278 11.65 -12.02 20.06
C TYR A 278 10.43 -11.09 20.20
N GLN A 279 10.59 -9.92 20.83
CA GLN A 279 9.49 -8.94 20.96
C GLN A 279 8.99 -8.45 19.60
N VAL A 280 9.90 -8.22 18.66
CA VAL A 280 9.53 -7.82 17.30
C VAL A 280 8.71 -8.89 16.59
N ILE A 281 9.12 -10.15 16.69
CA ILE A 281 8.36 -11.28 16.13
C ILE A 281 6.97 -11.35 16.76
N GLN A 282 6.85 -11.25 18.09
CA GLN A 282 5.55 -11.28 18.76
C GLN A 282 4.64 -10.15 18.26
N ARG A 283 5.17 -8.92 18.13
CA ARG A 283 4.40 -7.78 17.62
C ARG A 283 3.98 -7.98 16.16
N SER A 284 4.85 -8.51 15.30
CA SER A 284 4.51 -8.78 13.89
C SER A 284 3.42 -9.84 13.72
N LEU A 285 3.22 -10.72 14.71
CA LEU A 285 2.15 -11.74 14.71
C LEU A 285 0.82 -11.22 15.24
N HIS A 286 0.83 -10.14 16.03
CA HIS A 286 -0.37 -9.52 16.56
C HIS A 286 -0.86 -8.44 15.59
N GLU A 287 -2.05 -8.63 15.03
CA GLU A 287 -2.75 -7.52 14.37
C GLU A 287 -2.92 -6.39 15.40
N SER A 288 -2.52 -5.16 15.05
CA SER A 288 -2.91 -3.98 15.82
C SER A 288 -4.43 -4.02 15.98
N LYS A 289 -4.93 -3.90 17.20
CA LYS A 289 -6.36 -3.73 17.47
C LYS A 289 -6.77 -2.35 16.98
N ALA A 290 -6.81 -2.15 15.67
CA ALA A 290 -7.46 -1.01 15.07
C ALA A 290 -8.97 -1.29 15.13
N MET A 291 -9.61 -0.66 16.11
CA MET A 291 -11.07 -0.53 16.22
C MET A 291 -11.58 0.45 15.18
#